data_AF-A0A7Y8L3C9-F1
#
_entry.id   AF-A0A7Y8L3C9-F1
#
_cell.length_a   1.000
_cell.length_b   1.000
_cell.length_c   1.000
_cell.angle_alpha   90.00
_cell.angle_beta   90.00
_cell.angle_gamma   90.00
#
_symmetry.space_group_name_H-M   'P 1'
#
loop_
_entity.id
_entity.type
_entity.pdbx_description
1 polymer ?
#
loop_
_entity_poly.entity_id
_entity_poly.type
_entity_poly.pdbx_seq_one_letter_code
_entity_poly.pdbx_strand_id
1 'polypeptide(L)'
;ISSIFDPEIGQSAELAKLYGVLTMLIFLSLDAHHDIIYVLVRSYEWLPSGYLNMKYLVAEVVSVTGRVFLVAIKISAPVIVSMLITHLLLGFLYKAAPQMNIFFVGFPVYIFVGFVVILISIPTFVHLIGSYIDGIEEEMIKIISLAKG
;
A
#
# COMPACT_ATOMS: atom_id res chain seq x y z
N ILE A 1 21.32 14.62 -1.96
CA ILE A 1 22.23 15.00 -0.85
C ILE A 1 21.47 15.38 0.42
N SER A 2 20.35 16.11 0.36
CA SER A 2 19.54 16.41 1.56
C SER A 2 18.96 15.19 2.28
N SER A 3 18.62 14.10 1.56
CA SER A 3 18.07 12.86 2.13
C SER A 3 19.08 11.99 2.89
N ILE A 4 20.37 12.34 2.87
CA ILE A 4 21.43 11.63 3.60
C ILE A 4 21.68 12.30 4.96
N PHE A 5 21.40 13.60 5.08
CA PHE A 5 21.64 14.40 6.28
C PHE A 5 20.39 14.58 7.14
N ASP A 6 19.20 14.53 6.53
CA ASP A 6 17.94 14.60 7.24
C ASP A 6 16.86 13.75 6.55
N PRO A 7 16.48 12.59 7.13
CA PRO A 7 15.48 11.70 6.55
C PRO A 7 14.04 12.25 6.62
N GLU A 8 13.77 13.33 7.36
CA GLU A 8 12.47 14.02 7.39
C GLU A 8 12.33 15.05 6.26
N ILE A 9 13.40 15.75 5.89
CA ILE A 9 13.35 16.87 4.92
C ILE A 9 13.20 16.39 3.46
N GLY A 10 13.42 15.10 3.18
CA GLY A 10 13.52 14.57 1.81
C GLY A 10 12.43 13.59 1.35
N GLN A 11 11.46 13.24 2.19
CA GLN A 11 10.39 12.33 1.77
C GLN A 11 9.25 13.13 1.14
N SER A 12 9.23 13.17 -0.19
CA SER A 12 8.04 13.53 -0.95
C SER A 12 6.91 12.53 -0.63
N ALA A 13 6.20 12.83 0.45
CA ALA A 13 5.08 12.08 1.03
C ALA A 13 3.76 12.37 0.30
N GLU A 14 3.77 13.13 -0.80
CA GLU A 14 2.58 13.58 -1.50
C GLU A 14 1.85 12.41 -2.17
N LEU A 15 2.58 11.47 -2.77
CA LEU A 15 1.97 10.26 -3.34
C LEU A 15 1.40 9.35 -2.25
N ALA A 16 2.11 9.19 -1.13
CA ALA A 16 1.61 8.43 0.02
C ALA A 16 0.33 9.07 0.59
N LYS A 17 0.30 10.40 0.68
CA LYS A 17 -0.88 11.18 1.08
C LYS A 17 -2.03 11.01 0.10
N LEU A 18 -1.76 11.05 -1.21
CA LEU A 18 -2.77 10.80 -2.25
C LEU A 18 -3.40 9.41 -2.09
N TYR A 19 -2.59 8.36 -2.00
CA TYR A 19 -3.09 7.00 -1.78
C TYR A 19 -3.83 6.88 -0.44
N GLY A 20 -3.35 7.53 0.62
CA GLY A 20 -4.04 7.56 1.92
C GLY A 20 -5.43 8.20 1.85
N VAL A 21 -5.56 9.33 1.16
CA VAL A 21 -6.87 9.98 0.93
C VAL A 21 -7.77 9.09 0.08
N LEU A 22 -7.27 8.47 -0.99
CA LEU A 22 -8.04 7.54 -1.81
C LEU A 22 -8.54 6.34 -1.00
N THR A 23 -7.67 5.72 -0.19
CA THR A 23 -8.06 4.63 0.71
C THR A 23 -9.12 5.07 1.70
N MET A 24 -8.99 6.27 2.29
CA MET A 24 -10.00 6.80 3.21
C MET A 24 -11.36 7.01 2.53
N LEU A 25 -11.35 7.51 1.28
CA LEU A 25 -12.58 7.66 0.51
C LEU A 25 -13.24 6.32 0.20
N ILE A 26 -12.45 5.30 -0.17
CA ILE A 26 -12.96 3.94 -0.38
C ILE A 26 -13.53 3.38 0.93
N PHE A 27 -12.82 3.55 2.04
CA PHE A 27 -13.25 3.12 3.38
C PHE A 27 -14.59 3.72 3.79
N LEU A 28 -14.78 5.02 3.55
CA LEU A 28 -16.06 5.70 3.81
C LEU A 28 -17.14 5.27 2.80
N SER A 29 -16.79 5.10 1.52
CA SER A 29 -17.74 4.73 0.47
C SER A 29 -18.29 3.31 0.64
N LEU A 30 -17.57 2.43 1.33
CA LEU A 30 -17.99 1.06 1.64
C LEU A 30 -18.64 0.95 3.03
N ASP A 31 -18.84 2.07 3.74
CA ASP A 31 -19.36 2.09 5.11
C ASP A 31 -18.60 1.22 6.12
N ALA A 32 -17.35 0.82 5.82
CA ALA A 32 -16.56 -0.13 6.61
C ALA A 32 -16.28 0.28 8.07
N HIS A 33 -16.53 1.55 8.41
CA HIS A 33 -16.53 2.02 9.79
C HIS A 33 -17.68 1.43 10.62
N HIS A 34 -18.84 1.17 10.01
CA HIS A 34 -19.96 0.48 10.65
C HIS A 34 -19.57 -0.97 10.99
N ASP A 35 -18.90 -1.67 10.07
CA ASP A 35 -18.48 -3.06 10.26
C ASP A 35 -17.51 -3.18 11.43
N ILE A 36 -16.54 -2.27 11.53
CA ILE A 36 -15.60 -2.23 12.66
C ILE A 36 -16.36 -2.05 13.98
N ILE A 37 -17.31 -1.12 14.04
CA ILE A 37 -18.11 -0.88 15.25
C ILE A 37 -18.95 -2.12 15.60
N TYR A 38 -19.59 -2.72 14.61
CA TYR A 38 -20.41 -3.92 14.77
C TYR A 38 -19.60 -5.08 15.35
N VAL A 39 -18.43 -5.37 14.77
CA VAL A 39 -17.55 -6.44 15.25
C VAL A 39 -16.99 -6.15 16.64
N LEU A 40 -16.65 -4.89 16.94
CA LEU A 40 -16.18 -4.50 18.28
C LEU A 40 -17.25 -4.75 19.35
N VAL A 41 -18.51 -4.34 19.11
CA VAL A 41 -19.60 -4.59 20.06
C VAL A 41 -19.81 -6.09 20.25
N ARG A 42 -19.81 -6.85 19.16
CA ARG A 42 -20.02 -8.31 19.20
C ARG A 42 -18.87 -9.09 19.82
N SER A 43 -17.65 -8.53 19.80
CA SER A 43 -16.48 -9.14 20.44
C SER A 43 -16.66 -9.36 21.94
N TYR A 44 -17.41 -8.49 22.63
CA TYR A 44 -17.70 -8.62 24.07
C TYR A 44 -18.62 -9.81 24.39
N GLU A 45 -19.50 -10.20 23.47
CA GLU A 45 -20.33 -11.40 23.61
C GLU A 45 -19.52 -12.68 23.38
N TRP A 46 -18.54 -12.63 22.47
CA TRP A 46 -17.74 -13.79 22.09
C TRP A 46 -16.57 -14.09 23.04
N LEU A 47 -16.06 -13.07 23.74
CA LEU A 47 -14.99 -13.19 24.72
C LEU A 47 -15.40 -12.69 26.13
N PRO A 48 -16.37 -13.33 26.79
CA PRO A 48 -16.97 -12.81 28.02
C PRO A 48 -16.05 -12.85 29.26
N SER A 49 -14.94 -13.60 29.24
CA SER A 49 -14.13 -13.91 30.44
C SER A 49 -12.68 -13.39 30.41
N GLY A 50 -12.27 -12.62 29.40
CA GLY A 50 -10.92 -12.05 29.32
C GLY A 50 -9.78 -13.08 29.13
N TYR A 51 -10.10 -14.37 28.98
CA TYR A 51 -9.13 -15.39 28.61
C TYR A 51 -8.81 -15.27 27.12
N LEU A 52 -7.61 -14.78 26.82
CA LEU A 52 -7.08 -14.64 25.47
C LEU A 52 -6.02 -15.70 25.21
N ASN A 53 -6.26 -16.56 24.22
CA ASN A 53 -5.21 -17.45 23.73
C ASN A 53 -4.29 -16.70 22.75
N MET A 54 -3.21 -16.12 23.29
CA MET A 54 -2.26 -15.35 22.47
C MET A 54 -1.49 -16.20 21.45
N LYS A 55 -1.40 -17.53 21.62
CA LYS A 55 -0.57 -18.38 20.76
C LYS A 55 -1.01 -18.31 19.30
N TYR A 56 -2.31 -18.36 19.05
CA TYR A 56 -2.86 -18.32 17.68
C TYR A 56 -2.99 -16.88 17.14
N LEU A 57 -3.21 -15.90 18.03
CA LEU A 57 -3.25 -14.49 17.66
C LEU A 57 -1.92 -13.98 17.11
N VAL A 58 -0.80 -14.31 17.77
CA VAL A 58 0.52 -13.85 17.32
C VAL A 58 0.84 -14.38 15.92
N ALA A 59 0.52 -15.65 15.64
CA ALA A 59 0.73 -16.24 14.32
C ALA A 59 -0.13 -15.57 13.24
N GLU A 60 -1.41 -15.27 13.53
CA GLU A 60 -2.29 -14.60 12.58
C GLU A 60 -1.85 -13.15 12.33
N VAL A 61 -1.45 -12.39 13.36
CA VAL A 61 -0.94 -11.02 13.21
C VAL A 61 0.31 -10.97 12.33
N VAL A 62 1.24 -11.90 12.52
CA VAL A 62 2.42 -12.02 11.64
C VAL A 62 2.00 -12.36 10.21
N SER A 63 1.02 -13.24 10.02
CA SER A 63 0.48 -13.57 8.70
C SER A 63 -0.16 -12.37 8.01
N VAL A 64 -1.02 -11.62 8.71
CA VAL A 64 -1.66 -10.38 8.22
C VAL A 64 -0.59 -9.37 7.82
N THR A 65 0.43 -9.17 8.65
CA THR A 65 1.55 -8.27 8.35
C THR A 65 2.26 -8.67 7.06
N GLY A 66 2.50 -9.97 6.86
CA GLY A 66 3.04 -10.51 5.61
C GLY A 66 2.13 -10.25 4.41
N ARG A 67 0.81 -10.40 4.57
CA ARG A 67 -0.18 -10.08 3.52
C ARG A 67 -0.11 -8.60 3.13
N VAL A 68 -0.03 -7.69 4.09
CA VAL A 68 0.10 -6.24 3.85
C VAL A 68 1.35 -5.93 3.02
N PHE A 69 2.49 -6.54 3.34
CA PHE A 69 3.72 -6.34 2.57
C PHE A 69 3.60 -6.84 1.12
N LEU A 70 2.98 -8.00 0.92
CA LEU A 70 2.72 -8.52 -0.42
C LEU A 70 1.79 -7.61 -1.23
N VAL A 71 0.75 -7.07 -0.60
CA VAL A 71 -0.17 -6.10 -1.22
C VAL A 71 0.58 -4.83 -1.62
N ALA A 72 1.39 -4.27 -0.73
CA ALA A 72 2.18 -3.08 -1.01
C ALA A 72 3.13 -3.28 -2.20
N ILE A 73 3.80 -4.44 -2.28
CA ILE A 73 4.66 -4.79 -3.43
C ILE A 73 3.82 -4.90 -4.71
N LYS A 74 2.68 -5.58 -4.68
CA LYS A 74 1.81 -5.75 -5.86
C LYS A 74 1.33 -4.41 -6.41
N ILE A 75 0.91 -3.50 -5.54
CA ILE A 75 0.49 -2.14 -5.92
C ILE A 75 1.67 -1.36 -6.51
N SER A 76 2.86 -1.49 -5.94
CA SER A 76 4.05 -0.75 -6.37
C SER A 76 4.72 -1.35 -7.62
N ALA A 77 4.48 -2.63 -7.93
CA ALA A 77 5.18 -3.38 -8.97
C ALA A 77 5.11 -2.72 -10.37
N PRO A 78 3.96 -2.23 -10.87
CA PRO A 78 3.90 -1.61 -12.20
C PRO A 78 4.79 -0.37 -12.31
N VAL A 79 4.82 0.45 -11.25
CA VAL A 79 5.64 1.66 -11.18
C VAL A 79 7.12 1.30 -11.10
N ILE A 80 7.48 0.34 -10.25
CA ILE A 80 8.88 -0.11 -10.10
C ILE A 80 9.41 -0.67 -11.43
N VAL A 81 8.64 -1.54 -12.10
CA VAL A 81 9.05 -2.18 -13.35
C VAL A 81 9.17 -1.16 -14.48
N SER A 82 8.19 -0.26 -14.63
CA SER A 82 8.24 0.79 -15.66
C SER A 82 9.41 1.76 -15.44
N MET A 83 9.66 2.15 -14.19
CA MET A 83 10.83 2.97 -13.85
C MET A 83 12.12 2.24 -14.15
N LEU A 84 12.25 0.96 -13.76
CA LEU A 84 13.45 0.17 -14.05
C LEU A 84 13.74 0.13 -15.56
N ILE A 85 12.73 -0.14 -16.38
CA ILE A 85 12.86 -0.11 -17.85
C ILE A 85 13.30 1.26 -18.33
N THR A 86 12.69 2.33 -17.82
CA THR A 86 13.03 3.71 -18.20
C THR A 86 14.48 4.05 -17.86
N HIS A 87 14.98 3.63 -16.70
CA HIS A 87 16.39 3.80 -16.31
C HIS A 87 17.32 3.05 -17.26
N LEU A 88 16.97 1.82 -17.65
CA LEU A 88 17.76 1.04 -18.61
C LEU A 88 17.79 1.71 -20.00
N LEU A 89 16.64 2.17 -20.49
CA LEU A 89 16.53 2.84 -21.79
C LEU A 89 17.34 4.13 -21.84
N LEU A 90 17.26 4.95 -20.79
CA LEU A 90 18.07 6.17 -20.68
C LEU A 90 19.57 5.84 -20.54
N GLY A 91 19.93 4.77 -19.83
CA GLY A 91 21.30 4.28 -19.76
C GLY A 91 21.87 3.91 -21.14
N PHE A 92 21.08 3.24 -21.98
CA PHE A 92 21.47 2.97 -23.37
C PHE A 92 21.58 4.24 -24.21
N LEU A 93 20.66 5.19 -24.02
CA LEU A 93 20.67 6.47 -24.74
C LEU A 93 21.91 7.30 -24.40
N TYR A 94 22.37 7.26 -23.14
CA TYR A 94 23.62 7.90 -22.73
C TYR A 94 24.83 7.38 -23.51
N LYS A 95 24.91 6.05 -23.71
CA LYS A 95 25.99 5.44 -24.49
C LYS A 95 25.91 5.81 -25.97
N ALA A 96 24.70 5.95 -26.53
CA ALA A 96 24.49 6.27 -27.94
C ALA A 96 24.71 7.75 -28.28
N ALA A 97 24.39 8.67 -27.36
CA ALA A 97 24.49 10.11 -27.57
C ALA A 97 25.17 10.82 -26.38
N PRO A 98 26.49 10.62 -26.18
CA PRO A 98 27.21 11.10 -25.00
C PRO A 98 27.32 12.62 -24.90
N GLN A 99 27.17 13.37 -26.00
CA GLN A 99 27.11 14.83 -25.97
C GLN A 99 25.80 15.39 -25.38
N MET A 100 24.78 14.56 -25.15
CA MET A 100 23.49 15.02 -24.64
C MET A 100 23.51 15.09 -23.11
N ASN A 101 23.05 16.22 -22.54
CA ASN A 101 22.84 16.33 -21.10
C ASN A 101 21.65 15.47 -20.66
N ILE A 102 21.91 14.23 -20.27
CA ILE A 102 20.85 13.28 -19.93
C ILE A 102 20.08 13.65 -18.67
N PHE A 103 20.62 14.50 -17.79
CA PHE A 103 19.84 15.01 -16.66
C PHE A 103 18.68 15.89 -17.15
N PHE A 104 18.90 16.67 -18.22
CA PHE A 104 17.86 17.52 -18.79
C PHE A 104 16.71 16.71 -19.42
N VAL A 105 17.02 15.55 -20.01
CA VAL A 105 16.03 14.68 -20.67
C VAL A 105 15.42 13.67 -19.69
N GLY A 106 16.23 13.10 -18.79
CA GLY A 106 15.83 12.03 -17.90
C GLY A 106 14.76 12.45 -16.91
N PHE A 107 14.91 13.60 -16.25
CA PHE A 107 13.92 14.06 -15.27
C PHE A 107 12.51 14.22 -15.86
N PRO A 108 12.30 14.94 -16.99
CA PRO A 108 11.00 15.00 -17.64
C PRO A 108 10.44 13.62 -18.01
N VAL A 109 11.29 12.71 -18.52
CA VAL A 109 10.88 11.35 -18.90
C VAL A 109 10.45 10.54 -17.67
N TYR A 110 11.20 10.59 -16.58
CA TYR A 110 10.83 9.89 -15.34
C TYR A 110 9.50 10.39 -14.77
N ILE A 111 9.31 11.71 -14.72
CA ILE A 111 8.05 12.29 -14.23
C ILE A 111 6.89 11.85 -15.13
N PHE A 112 7.06 11.95 -16.45
CA PHE A 112 6.01 11.58 -17.40
C PHE A 112 5.62 10.11 -17.30
N VAL A 113 6.60 9.20 -17.36
CA VAL A 113 6.34 7.76 -17.25
C VAL A 113 5.74 7.41 -15.90
N GLY A 114 6.27 7.96 -14.80
CA GLY A 114 5.75 7.73 -13.46
C GLY A 114 4.29 8.16 -13.33
N PHE A 115 3.94 9.36 -13.78
CA PHE A 115 2.57 9.86 -13.73
C PHE A 115 1.61 9.01 -14.57
N VAL A 116 1.99 8.66 -15.80
CA VAL A 116 1.14 7.86 -16.71
C VAL A 116 0.87 6.49 -16.09
N VAL A 117 1.89 5.83 -15.56
CA VAL A 117 1.75 4.49 -14.96
C VAL A 117 0.90 4.53 -13.70
N ILE A 118 1.09 5.55 -12.84
CA ILE A 118 0.24 5.76 -11.66
C ILE A 118 -1.22 5.92 -12.09
N LEU A 119 -1.50 6.79 -13.06
CA LEU A 119 -2.87 7.07 -13.53
C LEU A 119 -3.57 5.81 -14.05
N ILE A 120 -2.87 5.00 -14.84
CA ILE A 120 -3.39 3.73 -15.35
C ILE A 120 -3.58 2.70 -14.22
N SER A 121 -2.80 2.78 -13.15
CA SER A 121 -2.86 1.85 -12.02
C SER A 121 -3.97 2.18 -11.00
N ILE A 122 -4.54 3.39 -11.03
CA ILE A 122 -5.58 3.82 -10.07
C ILE A 122 -6.80 2.88 -10.03
N PRO A 123 -7.42 2.46 -11.15
CA PRO A 123 -8.59 1.58 -11.10
C PRO A 123 -8.27 0.24 -10.42
N THR A 124 -7.10 -0.32 -10.74
CA THR A 124 -6.61 -1.57 -10.11
C THR A 124 -6.38 -1.38 -8.62
N PHE A 125 -5.80 -0.25 -8.22
CA PHE A 125 -5.62 0.10 -6.81
C PHE A 125 -6.97 0.18 -6.08
N VAL A 126 -7.95 0.89 -6.64
CA VAL A 126 -9.29 1.04 -6.05
C VAL A 126 -9.98 -0.31 -5.91
N HIS A 127 -9.95 -1.14 -6.94
CA HIS A 127 -10.55 -2.48 -6.90
C HIS A 127 -9.90 -3.36 -5.84
N LEU A 128 -8.57 -3.37 -5.80
CA LEU A 128 -7.81 -4.20 -4.88
C LEU A 128 -8.04 -3.76 -3.43
N ILE A 129 -7.84 -2.48 -3.11
CA ILE A 129 -8.09 -1.95 -1.76
C ILE A 129 -9.55 -2.09 -1.36
N GLY A 130 -10.49 -1.85 -2.28
CA GLY A 130 -11.92 -2.06 -2.03
C GLY A 130 -12.21 -3.50 -1.58
N SER A 131 -11.67 -4.50 -2.29
CA SER A 131 -11.83 -5.92 -1.92
C SER A 131 -11.26 -6.27 -0.54
N TYR A 132 -10.16 -5.64 -0.12
CA TYR A 132 -9.59 -5.84 1.22
C TYR A 132 -10.42 -5.15 2.31
N ILE A 133 -10.97 -3.97 2.03
CA ILE A 133 -11.81 -3.22 2.97
C ILE A 133 -13.16 -3.92 3.18
N ASP A 134 -13.79 -4.37 2.09
CA ASP A 134 -15.07 -5.09 2.13
C ASP A 134 -14.97 -6.40 2.95
N GLY A 135 -13.79 -7.05 2.93
CA GLY A 135 -13.51 -8.25 3.73
C GLY A 135 -13.07 -8.01 5.18
N ILE A 136 -13.06 -6.76 5.68
CA ILE A 136 -12.57 -6.44 7.04
C ILE A 136 -13.42 -7.13 8.11
N GLU A 137 -14.74 -7.20 7.94
CA GLU A 137 -15.63 -7.84 8.91
C GLU A 137 -15.23 -9.30 9.15
N GLU A 138 -15.08 -10.07 8.07
CA GLU A 138 -14.72 -11.49 8.12
C GLU A 138 -13.33 -11.72 8.74
N GLU A 139 -12.33 -10.91 8.35
CA GLU A 139 -10.98 -10.97 8.92
C GLU A 139 -11.00 -10.67 10.43
N MET A 140 -11.73 -9.65 10.86
CA MET A 140 -11.83 -9.31 12.28
C MET A 140 -12.55 -10.40 13.09
N ILE A 141 -13.65 -10.95 12.58
CA ILE A 141 -14.35 -12.08 13.20
C ILE A 141 -13.42 -13.29 13.33
N LYS A 142 -12.65 -13.60 12.28
CA LYS A 142 -11.66 -14.69 12.29
C LYS A 142 -10.63 -14.47 13.40
N ILE A 143 -10.04 -13.28 13.51
CA ILE A 143 -9.06 -12.94 14.56
C ILE A 143 -9.67 -13.11 15.96
N ILE A 144 -10.90 -12.61 16.18
CA ILE A 144 -11.58 -12.74 17.47
C ILE A 144 -11.91 -14.20 17.79
N SER A 145 -12.29 -15.00 16.79
CA SER A 145 -12.56 -16.42 16.98
C SER A 145 -11.30 -17.20 17.39
N LEU A 146 -10.13 -16.85 16.86
CA LEU A 146 -8.83 -17.45 17.23
C LEU A 146 -8.40 -17.07 18.65
N ALA A 147 -8.81 -15.90 19.14
CA ALA A 147 -8.59 -15.45 20.51
C ALA A 147 -9.30 -16.34 21.54
N LYS A 148 -10.43 -16.96 21.17
CA LYS A 148 -11.26 -17.79 22.05
C LYS A 148 -10.62 -19.14 22.41
N GLY A 149 -9.67 -19.62 21.60
CA GLY A 149 -9.01 -20.92 21.76
C GLY A 149 -9.68 -22.02 20.95
#